data_AF-A0A163KRU1-F1
#
_entry.id   AF-A0A163KRU1-F1
#
_cell.length_a   1.000
_cell.length_b   1.000
_cell.length_c   1.000
_cell.angle_alpha   90.00
_cell.angle_beta   90.00
_cell.angle_gamma   90.00
#
_symmetry.space_group_name_H-M   'P 1'
#
loop_
_entity.id
_entity.type
_entity.pdbx_description
1 polymer ?
#
loop_
_entity_poly.entity_id
_entity_poly.type
_entity_poly.pdbx_seq_one_letter_code
_entity_poly.pdbx_strand_id
1 'polypeptide(L)'
;NPKGDGNCGFRSLAFEIVGDEDLYGDIKDAMLERLTTHKDWYLKNGIFTDDDTKKMDELLRKRGSVSTQHWFYTPDCCQLAADTFEHPIHFHSSLGAMLYLPLVNTSYFKNKPIVLHLQSSHITLVKYRSRTQIRHPSIYPIYEGVCRRSNIESRLPQYKNKD
;
A
#
# COMPACT_ATOMS: atom_id res chain seq x y z
N ASN A 1 -11.21 10.87 9.25
CA ASN A 1 -11.63 9.45 9.12
C ASN A 1 -12.45 9.32 7.87
N PRO A 2 -12.13 8.34 7.00
CA PRO A 2 -12.87 8.16 5.77
C PRO A 2 -14.27 7.60 6.03
N LYS A 3 -15.15 7.68 5.03
CA LYS A 3 -16.49 7.05 5.09
C LYS A 3 -16.41 5.53 5.31
N GLY A 4 -17.34 4.98 6.10
CA GLY A 4 -17.43 3.57 6.48
C GLY A 4 -18.23 2.70 5.51
N ASP A 5 -17.91 2.74 4.21
CA ASP A 5 -18.64 2.04 3.15
C ASP A 5 -17.93 0.77 2.61
N GLY A 6 -16.88 0.33 3.30
CA GLY A 6 -16.01 -0.76 2.87
C GLY A 6 -14.82 -0.36 2.00
N ASN A 7 -14.72 0.92 1.59
CA ASN A 7 -13.58 1.44 0.80
C ASN A 7 -12.59 2.27 1.64
N CYS A 8 -12.68 2.24 2.97
CA CYS A 8 -11.90 3.10 3.87
C CYS A 8 -10.37 3.13 3.61
N GLY A 9 -9.77 2.00 3.21
CA GLY A 9 -8.36 1.95 2.79
C GLY A 9 -8.08 2.75 1.52
N PHE A 10 -8.88 2.54 0.46
CA PHE A 10 -8.77 3.30 -0.80
C PHE A 10 -9.08 4.78 -0.62
N ARG A 11 -10.07 5.12 0.22
CA ARG A 11 -10.41 6.50 0.59
C ARG A 11 -9.28 7.20 1.34
N SER A 12 -8.61 6.48 2.24
CA SER A 12 -7.42 6.98 2.94
C SER A 12 -6.27 7.27 1.97
N LEU A 13 -6.06 6.40 0.97
CA LEU A 13 -5.09 6.63 -0.10
C LEU A 13 -5.49 7.83 -0.98
N ALA A 14 -6.75 7.95 -1.36
CA ALA A 14 -7.24 9.05 -2.19
C ALA A 14 -7.02 10.40 -1.51
N PHE A 15 -7.35 10.50 -0.23
CA PHE A 15 -7.09 11.72 0.53
C PHE A 15 -5.59 12.05 0.63
N GLU A 16 -4.70 11.06 0.73
CA GLU A 16 -3.25 11.31 0.77
C GLU A 16 -2.69 11.73 -0.60
N ILE A 17 -3.07 11.03 -1.66
CA ILE A 17 -2.47 11.18 -2.99
C ILE A 17 -3.06 12.37 -3.77
N VAL A 18 -4.38 12.53 -3.73
CA VAL A 18 -5.09 13.54 -4.52
C VAL A 18 -5.82 14.59 -3.68
N GLY A 19 -5.88 14.43 -2.35
CA GLY A 19 -6.48 15.41 -1.44
C GLY A 19 -7.99 15.28 -1.25
N ASP A 20 -8.63 14.28 -1.87
CA ASP A 20 -10.08 14.05 -1.80
C ASP A 20 -10.39 12.56 -1.64
N GLU A 21 -11.12 12.20 -0.58
CA GLU A 21 -11.49 10.80 -0.31
C GLU A 21 -12.53 10.24 -1.28
N ASP A 22 -13.32 11.10 -1.93
CA ASP A 22 -14.38 10.68 -2.84
C ASP A 22 -13.84 10.28 -4.22
N LEU A 23 -12.57 10.60 -4.50
CA LEU A 23 -11.79 10.13 -5.65
C LEU A 23 -11.15 8.75 -5.46
N TYR A 24 -11.63 7.95 -4.50
CA TYR A 24 -11.15 6.57 -4.29
C TYR A 24 -11.34 5.67 -5.52
N GLY A 25 -12.25 6.01 -6.44
CA GLY A 25 -12.40 5.33 -7.72
C GLY A 25 -11.12 5.38 -8.54
N ASP A 26 -10.54 6.57 -8.67
CA ASP A 26 -9.31 6.82 -9.44
C ASP A 26 -8.11 6.07 -8.86
N ILE A 27 -8.04 5.98 -7.51
CA ILE A 27 -7.04 5.16 -6.82
C ILE A 27 -7.17 3.69 -7.22
N LYS A 28 -8.40 3.15 -7.25
CA LYS A 28 -8.63 1.76 -7.63
C LYS A 28 -8.30 1.51 -9.10
N ASP A 29 -8.60 2.47 -9.98
CA ASP A 29 -8.28 2.38 -11.40
C ASP A 29 -6.77 2.41 -11.64
N ALA A 30 -6.02 3.30 -10.97
CA ALA A 30 -4.56 3.33 -11.04
C ALA A 30 -3.93 2.02 -10.52
N MET A 31 -4.44 1.48 -9.41
CA MET A 31 -3.97 0.20 -8.88
C MET A 31 -4.28 -0.97 -9.82
N LEU A 32 -5.45 -0.95 -10.47
CA LEU A 32 -5.85 -1.96 -11.44
C LEU A 32 -4.98 -1.92 -12.70
N GLU A 33 -4.66 -0.72 -13.19
CA GLU A 33 -3.73 -0.52 -14.30
C GLU A 33 -2.33 -1.05 -13.94
N ARG A 34 -1.82 -0.72 -12.73
CA ARG A 34 -0.53 -1.23 -12.25
C ARG A 34 -0.51 -2.76 -12.20
N LEU A 35 -1.54 -3.35 -11.60
CA LEU A 35 -1.69 -4.81 -11.49
C LEU A 35 -1.70 -5.47 -12.86
N THR A 36 -2.45 -4.93 -13.80
CA THR A 36 -2.59 -5.47 -15.16
C THR A 36 -1.27 -5.36 -15.93
N THR A 37 -0.63 -4.20 -15.89
CA THR A 37 0.60 -3.91 -16.65
C THR A 37 1.81 -4.69 -16.13
N HIS A 38 1.84 -5.03 -14.84
CA HIS A 38 2.98 -5.70 -14.20
C HIS A 38 2.67 -7.10 -13.68
N LYS A 39 1.54 -7.70 -14.11
CA LYS A 39 1.08 -9.01 -13.64
C LYS A 39 2.16 -10.08 -13.73
N ASP A 40 2.79 -10.21 -14.90
CA ASP A 40 3.84 -11.22 -15.14
C ASP A 40 5.05 -11.03 -14.23
N TRP A 41 5.41 -9.77 -13.95
CA TRP A 41 6.49 -9.47 -13.02
C TRP A 41 6.14 -9.89 -11.59
N TYR A 42 4.92 -9.62 -11.14
CA TYR A 42 4.45 -10.02 -9.81
C TYR A 42 4.44 -11.54 -9.63
N LEU A 43 3.89 -12.27 -10.61
CA LEU A 43 3.83 -13.73 -10.59
C LEU A 43 5.24 -14.34 -10.61
N LYS A 44 6.10 -13.89 -11.54
CA LYS A 44 7.48 -14.38 -11.68
C LYS A 44 8.32 -14.17 -10.42
N ASN A 45 8.07 -13.09 -9.68
CA ASN A 45 8.82 -12.76 -8.46
C ASN A 45 8.19 -13.32 -7.19
N GLY A 46 7.05 -14.03 -7.28
CA GLY A 46 6.35 -14.58 -6.12
C GLY A 46 5.78 -13.50 -5.19
N ILE A 47 5.44 -12.33 -5.75
CA ILE A 47 4.80 -11.25 -4.99
C ILE A 47 3.31 -11.55 -4.79
N PHE A 48 2.66 -12.02 -5.85
CA PHE A 48 1.26 -12.42 -5.87
C PHE A 48 1.15 -13.81 -6.51
N THR A 49 0.16 -14.58 -6.08
CA THR A 49 -0.33 -15.77 -6.79
C THR A 49 -1.37 -15.37 -7.84
N ASP A 50 -1.72 -16.29 -8.74
CA ASP A 50 -2.82 -16.05 -9.68
C ASP A 50 -4.14 -15.73 -8.98
N ASP A 51 -4.41 -16.38 -7.85
CA ASP A 51 -5.64 -16.15 -7.08
C ASP A 51 -5.64 -14.79 -6.38
N ASP A 52 -4.49 -14.32 -5.90
CA ASP A 52 -4.34 -12.96 -5.38
C ASP A 52 -4.63 -11.93 -6.48
N THR A 53 -4.11 -12.14 -7.69
CA THR A 53 -4.36 -11.21 -8.81
C THR A 53 -5.83 -11.18 -9.22
N LYS A 54 -6.53 -12.33 -9.24
CA LYS A 54 -7.97 -12.39 -9.55
C LYS A 54 -8.81 -11.69 -8.49
N LYS A 55 -8.50 -11.94 -7.21
CA LYS A 55 -9.19 -11.31 -6.08
C LYS A 55 -9.01 -9.79 -6.10
N MET A 56 -7.79 -9.32 -6.36
CA MET A 56 -7.51 -7.89 -6.50
C MET A 56 -8.21 -7.28 -7.72
N ASP A 57 -8.20 -7.93 -8.89
CA ASP A 57 -8.93 -7.45 -10.06
C ASP A 57 -10.43 -7.26 -9.74
N GLU A 58 -11.05 -8.26 -9.12
CA GLU A 58 -12.46 -8.18 -8.74
C GLU A 58 -12.74 -7.02 -7.79
N LEU A 59 -12.01 -6.94 -6.67
CA LEU A 59 -12.28 -5.91 -5.67
C LEU A 59 -11.97 -4.51 -6.20
N LEU A 60 -10.94 -4.35 -7.04
CA LEU A 60 -10.55 -3.06 -7.62
C LEU A 60 -11.58 -2.55 -8.61
N ARG A 61 -12.38 -3.43 -9.23
CA ARG A 61 -13.48 -3.02 -10.13
C ARG A 61 -14.77 -2.65 -9.40
N LYS A 62 -14.98 -3.12 -8.16
CA LYS A 62 -16.20 -2.75 -7.41
C LYS A 62 -16.24 -1.26 -7.07
N ARG A 63 -17.44 -0.69 -7.02
CA ARG A 63 -17.71 0.72 -6.68
C ARG A 63 -18.90 0.78 -5.72
N GLY A 64 -19.06 1.93 -5.05
CA GLY A 64 -20.10 2.14 -4.04
C GLY A 64 -19.80 1.36 -2.76
N SER A 65 -20.83 1.17 -1.93
CA SER A 65 -20.71 0.38 -0.70
C SER A 65 -20.47 -1.09 -1.01
N VAL A 66 -19.48 -1.69 -0.36
CA VAL A 66 -19.05 -3.06 -0.65
C VAL A 66 -19.04 -3.95 0.58
N SER A 67 -19.27 -5.25 0.36
CA SER A 67 -19.16 -6.29 1.39
C SER A 67 -17.70 -6.53 1.80
N THR A 68 -17.52 -7.18 2.95
CA THR A 68 -16.21 -7.52 3.54
C THR A 68 -15.24 -8.23 2.59
N GLN A 69 -15.76 -8.99 1.63
CA GLN A 69 -14.97 -9.73 0.65
C GLN A 69 -14.20 -8.80 -0.32
N HIS A 70 -14.65 -7.55 -0.47
CA HIS A 70 -14.07 -6.56 -1.38
C HIS A 70 -13.37 -5.41 -0.64
N TRP A 71 -13.16 -5.54 0.67
CA TRP A 71 -12.45 -4.55 1.44
C TRP A 71 -10.97 -4.52 1.06
N PHE A 72 -10.34 -3.36 1.30
CA PHE A 72 -8.89 -3.23 1.27
C PHE A 72 -8.27 -4.20 2.28
N TYR A 73 -7.32 -5.03 1.85
CA TYR A 73 -6.70 -6.04 2.71
C TYR A 73 -5.18 -6.09 2.56
N THR A 74 -4.52 -6.61 3.60
CA THR A 74 -3.08 -6.83 3.62
C THR A 74 -2.75 -8.31 3.48
N PRO A 75 -1.62 -8.68 2.85
CA PRO A 75 -0.56 -7.78 2.40
C PRO A 75 -0.79 -7.10 1.03
N ASP A 76 -1.65 -7.68 0.19
CA ASP A 76 -1.61 -7.40 -1.26
C ASP A 76 -2.00 -5.97 -1.65
N CYS A 77 -3.08 -5.41 -1.08
CA CYS A 77 -3.46 -4.04 -1.43
C CYS A 77 -2.40 -3.02 -0.99
N CYS A 78 -1.69 -3.26 0.13
CA CYS A 78 -0.59 -2.39 0.56
C CYS A 78 0.60 -2.47 -0.38
N GLN A 79 0.99 -3.68 -0.81
CA GLN A 79 2.09 -3.84 -1.74
C GLN A 79 1.76 -3.22 -3.11
N LEU A 80 0.57 -3.50 -3.63
CA LEU A 80 0.14 -2.92 -4.91
C LEU A 80 0.02 -1.39 -4.84
N ALA A 81 -0.48 -0.83 -3.73
CA ALA A 81 -0.53 0.62 -3.54
C ALA A 81 0.87 1.23 -3.48
N ALA A 82 1.83 0.56 -2.81
CA ALA A 82 3.20 1.03 -2.76
C ALA A 82 3.81 1.15 -4.16
N ASP A 83 3.66 0.10 -4.98
CA ASP A 83 4.12 0.11 -6.38
C ASP A 83 3.38 1.11 -7.26
N THR A 84 2.07 1.25 -7.06
CA THR A 84 1.23 2.12 -7.90
C THR A 84 1.64 3.58 -7.75
N PHE A 85 1.77 4.03 -6.50
CA PHE A 85 2.00 5.44 -6.19
C PHE A 85 3.47 5.75 -5.90
N GLU A 86 4.36 4.76 -5.98
CA GLU A 86 5.79 4.89 -5.71
C GLU A 86 6.08 5.47 -4.31
N HIS A 87 5.20 5.19 -3.35
CA HIS A 87 5.33 5.61 -1.95
C HIS A 87 5.40 4.38 -1.05
N PRO A 88 6.33 4.32 -0.09
CA PRO A 88 6.27 3.28 0.94
C PRO A 88 4.93 3.31 1.69
N ILE A 89 4.38 2.15 2.04
CA ILE A 89 3.19 2.07 2.89
C ILE A 89 3.60 1.51 4.26
N HIS A 90 3.29 2.27 5.31
CA HIS A 90 3.29 1.75 6.68
C HIS A 90 1.88 1.28 6.99
N PHE A 91 1.71 -0.01 7.29
CA PHE A 91 0.44 -0.53 7.73
C PHE A 91 0.52 -0.94 9.20
N HIS A 92 -0.27 -0.28 10.05
CA HIS A 92 -0.35 -0.54 11.47
C HIS A 92 -1.65 -1.29 11.79
N SER A 93 -1.56 -2.29 12.66
CA SER A 93 -2.70 -3.05 13.16
C SER A 93 -2.45 -3.50 14.61
N SER A 94 -3.44 -4.15 15.23
CA SER A 94 -3.27 -4.80 16.53
C SER A 94 -2.21 -5.91 16.53
N LEU A 95 -1.85 -6.45 15.36
CA LEU A 95 -0.83 -7.49 15.21
C LEU A 95 0.59 -6.92 15.02
N GLY A 96 0.72 -5.59 14.96
CA GLY A 96 1.98 -4.90 14.72
C GLY A 96 1.94 -4.03 13.46
N ALA A 97 3.13 -3.54 13.08
CA ALA A 97 3.30 -2.64 11.94
C ALA A 97 4.24 -3.27 10.90
N MET A 98 3.90 -3.12 9.63
CA MET A 98 4.67 -3.63 8.50
C MET A 98 4.96 -2.53 7.47
N LEU A 99 6.12 -2.64 6.81
CA LEU A 99 6.55 -1.77 5.72
C LEU A 99 6.38 -2.49 4.38
N TYR A 100 5.73 -1.81 3.44
CA TYR A 100 5.64 -2.20 2.04
C TYR A 100 6.39 -1.17 1.21
N LEU A 101 7.27 -1.65 0.35
CA LEU A 101 8.11 -0.81 -0.49
C LEU A 101 7.65 -0.95 -1.94
N PRO A 102 7.77 0.09 -2.77
CA PRO A 102 7.71 -0.11 -4.21
C PRO A 102 8.84 -1.08 -4.60
N LEU A 103 8.53 -2.12 -5.35
CA LEU A 103 9.45 -3.15 -5.81
C LEU A 103 9.68 -3.09 -7.32
N VAL A 104 8.73 -2.53 -8.07
CA VAL A 104 8.83 -2.37 -9.53
C VAL A 104 9.72 -1.18 -9.91
N ASN A 105 9.55 -0.04 -9.23
CA ASN A 105 10.39 1.15 -9.40
C ASN A 105 11.06 1.49 -8.07
N THR A 106 12.39 1.64 -8.05
CA THR A 106 13.16 1.90 -6.82
C THR A 106 13.47 3.38 -6.55
N SER A 107 12.93 4.33 -7.32
CA SER A 107 13.18 5.76 -7.13
C SER A 107 12.49 6.42 -5.90
N TYR A 108 11.86 5.64 -5.01
CA TYR A 108 11.02 6.12 -3.91
C TYR A 108 11.78 6.57 -2.64
N PHE A 109 13.11 6.54 -2.62
CA PHE A 109 13.90 6.81 -1.41
C PHE A 109 13.64 8.19 -0.78
N LYS A 110 13.05 9.13 -1.51
CA LYS A 110 12.71 10.48 -1.03
C LYS A 110 11.26 10.61 -0.56
N ASN A 111 10.42 9.61 -0.83
CA ASN A 111 8.99 9.70 -0.56
C ASN A 111 8.72 9.31 0.90
N LYS A 112 7.96 10.17 1.60
CA LYS A 112 7.50 9.86 2.96
C LYS A 112 6.52 8.68 2.87
N PRO A 113 6.56 7.74 3.82
CA PRO A 113 5.58 6.67 3.83
C PRO A 113 4.17 7.19 4.06
N ILE A 114 3.22 6.59 3.35
CA ILE A 114 1.80 6.74 3.64
C ILE A 114 1.49 5.78 4.79
N VAL A 115 0.90 6.30 5.87
CA VAL A 115 0.64 5.51 7.08
C VAL A 115 -0.84 5.19 7.17
N LEU A 116 -1.16 3.91 7.07
CA LEU A 116 -2.49 3.36 7.25
C LEU A 116 -2.57 2.65 8.60
N HIS A 117 -3.67 2.82 9.30
CA HIS A 117 -3.93 2.17 10.58
C HIS A 117 -5.30 1.49 10.56
N LEU A 118 -5.30 0.17 10.80
CA LEU A 118 -6.49 -0.65 10.95
C LEU A 118 -6.88 -0.74 12.43
N GLN A 119 -8.07 -0.21 12.75
CA GLN A 119 -8.67 -0.33 14.07
C GLN A 119 -10.18 -0.59 13.92
N SER A 120 -10.70 -1.59 14.64
CA SER A 120 -12.13 -1.93 14.65
C SER A 120 -12.74 -2.08 13.24
N SER A 121 -12.06 -2.82 12.36
CA SER A 121 -12.46 -3.03 10.95
C SER A 121 -12.54 -1.76 10.09
N HIS A 122 -11.88 -0.68 10.50
CA HIS A 122 -11.82 0.56 9.75
C HIS A 122 -10.37 1.01 9.56
N ILE A 123 -9.99 1.26 8.30
CA ILE A 123 -8.66 1.77 7.95
C ILE A 123 -8.72 3.30 7.92
N THR A 124 -7.76 3.92 8.59
CA THR A 124 -7.60 5.37 8.64
C THR A 124 -6.21 5.78 8.18
N LEU A 125 -6.10 6.98 7.64
CA LEU A 125 -4.83 7.64 7.38
C LEU A 125 -4.26 8.26 8.65
N VAL A 126 -2.99 8.04 8.92
CA VAL A 126 -2.24 8.67 10.02
C VAL A 126 -1.23 9.65 9.43
N LYS A 127 -1.31 10.91 9.84
CA LYS A 127 -0.33 11.94 9.46
C LYS A 127 0.73 12.07 10.54
N TYR A 128 2.00 12.03 10.16
CA TYR A 128 3.08 12.41 11.06
C TYR A 128 2.99 13.89 11.41
N ARG A 129 3.34 14.24 12.64
CA ARG A 129 3.58 15.65 12.99
C ARG A 129 4.83 16.14 12.27
N SER A 130 4.89 17.43 11.97
CA SER A 130 6.07 18.08 11.40
C SER A 130 7.32 17.75 12.23
N ARG A 131 8.45 17.48 11.55
CA ARG A 131 9.76 17.15 12.16
C ARG A 131 9.80 15.86 12.99
N THR A 132 8.80 14.98 12.87
CA THR A 132 8.86 13.65 13.49
C THR A 132 9.96 12.82 12.83
N GLN A 133 10.86 12.25 13.65
CA GLN A 133 11.77 11.21 13.18
C GLN A 133 10.96 9.92 12.93
N ILE A 134 10.90 9.48 11.67
CA ILE A 134 10.17 8.28 11.30
C ILE A 134 11.05 7.06 11.61
N ARG A 135 10.53 6.15 12.43
CA ARG A 135 11.10 4.81 12.60
C ARG A 135 10.32 3.85 11.72
N HIS A 136 11.01 3.17 10.81
CA HIS A 136 10.37 2.26 9.88
C HIS A 136 10.16 0.90 10.52
N PRO A 137 8.96 0.29 10.36
CA PRO A 137 8.75 -1.10 10.73
C PRO A 137 9.52 -2.04 9.80
N SER A 138 9.58 -3.32 10.17
CA SER A 138 10.14 -4.36 9.32
C SER A 138 9.40 -4.47 7.99
N ILE A 139 10.15 -4.74 6.92
CA ILE A 139 9.57 -5.09 5.61
C ILE A 139 8.75 -6.37 5.78
N TYR A 140 7.64 -6.48 5.04
CA TYR A 140 6.85 -7.70 5.05
C TYR A 140 7.70 -8.92 4.62
N PRO A 141 7.83 -9.98 5.47
CA PRO A 141 8.89 -10.99 5.31
C PRO A 141 8.93 -11.70 3.96
N ILE A 142 7.77 -11.90 3.33
CA ILE A 142 7.69 -12.58 2.03
C ILE A 142 8.42 -11.80 0.92
N TYR A 143 8.60 -10.49 1.09
CA TYR A 143 9.27 -9.62 0.10
C TYR A 143 10.78 -9.51 0.32
N GLU A 144 11.35 -10.08 1.39
CA GLU A 144 12.79 -10.04 1.65
C GLU A 144 13.61 -10.61 0.50
N GLY A 145 13.16 -11.72 -0.09
CA GLY A 145 13.85 -12.37 -1.21
C GLY A 145 13.92 -11.46 -2.44
N VAL A 146 12.82 -10.77 -2.76
CA VAL A 146 12.76 -9.82 -3.88
C VAL A 146 13.59 -8.58 -3.58
N CYS A 147 13.51 -8.05 -2.35
CA CYS A 147 14.30 -6.89 -1.95
C CYS A 147 15.81 -7.16 -2.10
N ARG A 148 16.29 -8.33 -1.64
CA ARG A 148 17.70 -8.74 -1.79
C ARG A 148 18.12 -8.80 -3.26
N ARG A 149 17.30 -9.41 -4.13
CA ARG A 149 17.62 -9.53 -5.57
C ARG A 149 17.62 -8.20 -6.30
N SER A 150 16.71 -7.30 -5.93
CA SER A 150 16.59 -5.96 -6.52
C SER A 150 17.55 -4.94 -5.93
N ASN A 151 18.49 -5.37 -5.07
CA ASN A 151 19.37 -4.49 -4.30
C ASN A 151 18.61 -3.37 -3.57
N ILE A 152 17.35 -3.64 -3.20
CA ILE A 152 16.59 -2.83 -2.28
C ILE A 152 17.16 -3.19 -0.92
N GLU A 153 18.21 -2.46 -0.53
CA GLU A 153 18.78 -2.59 0.80
C GLU A 153 17.65 -2.58 1.83
N SER A 154 17.76 -3.45 2.85
CA SER A 154 16.97 -3.34 4.08
C SER A 154 17.39 -2.04 4.79
N ARG A 155 16.97 -0.90 4.24
CA ARG A 155 17.34 0.45 4.68
C ARG A 155 16.49 0.89 5.87
N LEU A 156 16.21 -0.04 6.79
CA LEU A 156 15.61 0.25 8.09
C LEU A 156 16.23 1.50 8.78
N PRO A 157 17.52 1.88 8.57
CA PRO A 157 18.06 3.11 9.16
C PRO A 157 18.06 4.38 8.28
N GLN A 158 17.76 4.37 6.97
CA GLN A 158 18.21 5.47 6.07
C GLN A 158 17.17 6.49 5.62
N TYR A 159 15.89 6.36 5.98
CA TYR A 159 14.91 7.43 5.70
C TYR A 159 15.00 8.53 6.77
N LYS A 160 16.11 9.28 6.75
CA LYS A 160 16.11 10.59 7.39
C LYS A 160 15.41 11.56 6.44
N ASN A 161 14.35 12.22 6.91
CA ASN A 161 13.87 13.44 6.25
C ASN A 161 15.07 14.37 6.12
N LYS A 162 15.45 14.72 4.90
CA LYS A 162 16.20 15.95 4.67
C LYS A 162 15.16 17.07 4.60
N ASP A 163 15.43 18.13 5.35
CA ASP A 163 14.64 19.35 5.41
C ASP A 163 14.35 19.93 4.02
#